data_AF-A0A246BM89-F1
#
_entry.id   AF-A0A246BM89-F1
#
_cell.length_a   1.000
_cell.length_b   1.000
_cell.length_c   1.000
_cell.angle_alpha   90.00
_cell.angle_beta   90.00
_cell.angle_gamma   90.00
#
_symmetry.space_group_name_H-M   'P 1'
#
loop_
_entity.id
_entity.type
_entity.pdbx_description
1 polymer ?
#
loop_
_entity_poly.entity_id
_entity_poly.type
_entity_poly.pdbx_seq_one_letter_code
_entity_poly.pdbx_strand_id
1 'polypeptide(L)'
;MTPTQAPSTPHVVIIGNGMVGHHPAKQPRTHASARNLSVTVLNEEPHLAYDRVHLSNPLDDPRPDLSLAIDVSYREAGVTVVQDPAIRTRLRTFVNSDAREDGVQWVDERGQIRPADNPHLYPLPLGGD
;
A
#
# COMPACT_ATOMS: atom_id res chain seq x y z
N MET A 1 -16.44 33.80 10.07
CA MET A 1 -16.03 33.51 8.68
C MET A 1 -15.01 32.38 8.74
N THR A 2 -15.39 31.17 8.37
CA THR A 2 -14.48 30.02 8.31
C THR A 2 -13.73 30.11 6.98
N PRO A 3 -12.38 30.08 6.96
CA PRO A 3 -11.65 30.10 5.70
C PRO A 3 -11.98 28.81 4.92
N THR A 4 -12.51 28.96 3.72
CA THR A 4 -12.67 27.86 2.75
C THR A 4 -11.28 27.35 2.38
N GLN A 5 -10.90 26.19 2.90
CA GLN A 5 -9.68 25.51 2.49
C GLN A 5 -9.82 25.11 1.03
N ALA A 6 -8.87 25.49 0.17
CA ALA A 6 -8.85 25.07 -1.23
C ALA A 6 -8.86 23.53 -1.31
N PRO A 7 -9.49 22.92 -2.33
CA PRO A 7 -9.49 21.47 -2.46
C PRO A 7 -8.04 20.98 -2.58
N SER A 8 -7.55 20.27 -1.55
CA SER A 8 -6.25 19.63 -1.58
C SER A 8 -6.28 18.47 -2.58
N THR A 9 -5.24 18.34 -3.40
CA THR A 9 -5.01 17.15 -4.24
C THR A 9 -5.26 15.89 -3.43
N PRO A 10 -6.19 15.00 -3.82
CA PRO A 10 -6.47 13.81 -3.04
C PRO A 10 -5.21 12.95 -2.92
N HIS A 11 -4.91 12.50 -1.71
CA HIS A 11 -3.69 11.77 -1.39
C HIS A 11 -4.04 10.34 -0.98
N VAL A 12 -3.56 9.38 -1.76
CA VAL A 12 -3.64 7.96 -1.45
C VAL A 12 -2.34 7.52 -0.80
N VAL A 13 -2.47 6.87 0.36
CA VAL A 13 -1.34 6.24 1.04
C VAL A 13 -1.51 4.73 0.98
N ILE A 14 -0.52 4.05 0.41
CA ILE A 14 -0.44 2.59 0.36
C ILE A 14 0.49 2.14 1.49
N ILE A 15 -0.04 1.32 2.40
CA ILE A 15 0.75 0.73 3.49
C ILE A 15 1.13 -0.70 3.10
N GLY A 16 2.43 -0.95 2.99
CA GLY A 16 3.02 -2.21 2.57
C GLY A 16 3.42 -2.19 1.09
N ASN A 17 4.70 -2.42 0.83
CA ASN A 17 5.27 -2.47 -0.53
C ASN A 17 5.57 -3.90 -0.99
N GLY A 18 4.69 -4.84 -0.64
CA GLY A 18 4.82 -6.25 -1.06
C GLY A 18 4.20 -6.51 -2.44
N MET A 19 4.08 -7.78 -2.81
CA MET A 19 3.50 -8.21 -4.08
C MET A 19 2.10 -7.62 -4.35
N VAL A 20 1.27 -7.52 -3.31
CA VAL A 20 -0.09 -6.96 -3.42
C VAL A 20 -0.08 -5.44 -3.47
N GLY A 21 0.65 -4.78 -2.56
CA GLY A 21 0.66 -3.32 -2.45
C GLY A 21 1.35 -2.60 -3.60
N HIS A 22 2.34 -3.22 -4.24
CA HIS A 22 3.01 -2.62 -5.40
C HIS A 22 2.16 -2.66 -6.68
N HIS A 23 1.22 -3.59 -6.78
CA HIS A 23 0.41 -3.77 -7.98
C HIS A 23 -0.43 -2.52 -8.32
N PRO A 24 -1.26 -1.97 -7.42
CA PRO A 24 -1.98 -0.73 -7.71
C PRO A 24 -1.03 0.47 -7.85
N ALA A 25 0.13 0.45 -7.18
CA ALA A 25 1.11 1.54 -7.28
C ALA A 25 1.74 1.65 -8.68
N LYS A 26 1.91 0.55 -9.42
CA LYS A 26 2.49 0.56 -10.77
C LYS A 26 1.47 0.71 -11.90
N GLN A 27 0.17 0.67 -11.60
CA GLN A 27 -0.84 0.73 -12.64
C GLN A 27 -0.88 2.12 -13.30
N PRO A 28 -0.98 2.18 -14.64
CA PRO A 28 -1.11 3.45 -15.34
C PRO A 28 -2.40 4.15 -14.93
N ARG A 29 -2.31 5.44 -14.64
CA ARG A 29 -3.47 6.27 -14.25
C ARG A 29 -4.16 6.78 -15.50
N THR A 30 -5.01 5.95 -16.09
CA THR A 30 -5.69 6.22 -17.35
C THR A 30 -6.76 7.31 -17.20
N HIS A 31 -7.51 7.31 -16.09
CA HIS A 31 -8.55 8.29 -15.81
C HIS A 31 -8.01 9.65 -15.33
N ALA A 32 -8.65 10.74 -15.78
CA ALA A 32 -8.28 12.11 -15.40
C ALA A 32 -8.31 12.34 -13.87
N SER A 33 -9.28 11.75 -13.17
CA SER A 33 -9.36 11.76 -11.71
C SER A 33 -8.16 11.07 -11.05
N ALA A 34 -7.70 9.95 -11.60
CA ALA A 34 -6.54 9.22 -11.11
C ALA A 34 -5.21 9.97 -11.36
N ARG A 35 -5.12 10.72 -12.46
CA ARG A 35 -3.94 11.57 -12.77
C ARG A 35 -3.74 12.70 -11.76
N ASN A 36 -4.80 13.13 -11.09
CA ASN A 36 -4.77 14.16 -10.06
C ASN A 36 -4.60 13.60 -8.64
N LEU A 37 -4.17 12.34 -8.48
CA LEU A 37 -3.87 11.76 -7.17
C LEU A 37 -2.39 11.94 -6.81
N SER A 38 -2.12 12.34 -5.57
CA SER A 38 -0.81 12.07 -4.96
C SER A 38 -0.82 10.65 -4.43
N VAL A 39 0.23 9.86 -4.69
CA VAL A 39 0.34 8.49 -4.17
C VAL A 39 1.66 8.32 -3.42
N THR A 40 1.57 7.86 -2.18
CA THR A 40 2.74 7.55 -1.35
C THR A 40 2.68 6.12 -0.86
N VAL A 41 3.76 5.38 -1.06
CA VAL A 41 3.93 4.02 -0.52
C VAL A 41 4.80 4.10 0.72
N LEU A 42 4.29 3.55 1.81
CA LEU A 42 4.99 3.39 3.07
C LEU A 42 5.29 1.90 3.27
N ASN A 43 6.51 1.58 3.67
CA ASN A 43 6.91 0.21 3.93
C ASN A 43 7.76 0.14 5.21
N GLU A 44 7.62 -0.96 5.95
CA GLU A 44 8.46 -1.24 7.11
C GLU A 44 9.84 -1.74 6.66
N GLU A 45 9.88 -2.57 5.62
CA GLU A 45 11.12 -3.11 5.06
C GLU A 45 11.89 -2.08 4.22
N PRO A 46 13.24 -2.11 4.22
CA PRO A 46 14.07 -1.19 3.44
C PRO A 46 14.11 -1.52 1.95
N HIS A 47 13.41 -2.56 1.50
CA HIS A 47 13.41 -3.03 0.12
C HIS A 47 12.21 -2.49 -0.66
N LEU A 48 12.43 -2.22 -1.95
CA LEU A 48 11.33 -2.09 -2.92
C LEU A 48 10.65 -3.44 -3.11
N ALA A 49 9.45 -3.43 -3.69
CA ALA A 49 8.68 -4.63 -3.92
C ALA A 49 9.49 -5.75 -4.60
N TYR A 50 9.40 -6.93 -4.01
CA TYR A 50 10.09 -8.13 -4.44
C TYR A 50 9.20 -9.36 -4.23
N ASP A 51 9.50 -10.43 -4.97
CA ASP A 51 8.80 -11.69 -4.89
C ASP A 51 9.22 -12.45 -3.62
N ARG A 52 8.33 -12.41 -2.62
CA ARG A 52 8.56 -13.09 -1.34
C ARG A 52 8.22 -14.58 -1.39
N VAL A 53 7.43 -15.03 -2.37
CA VAL A 53 7.05 -16.45 -2.52
C VAL A 53 8.29 -17.27 -2.83
N HIS A 54 9.14 -16.73 -3.70
CA HIS A 54 10.35 -17.40 -4.15
C HIS A 54 11.57 -17.23 -3.21
N LEU A 55 11.42 -16.55 -2.06
CA LEU A 55 12.47 -16.50 -1.02
C LEU A 55 12.84 -17.89 -0.48
N SER A 56 11.86 -18.78 -0.42
CA SER A 56 12.01 -20.15 0.07
C SER A 56 12.54 -21.12 -0.99
N ASN A 57 12.95 -20.60 -2.15
CA ASN A 57 13.52 -21.37 -3.24
C ASN A 57 15.07 -21.32 -3.30
N PRO A 58 15.85 -21.59 -2.22
CA PRO A 58 17.30 -21.68 -2.31
C PRO A 58 17.74 -23.15 -2.35
N LEU A 59 17.88 -23.73 -3.54
CA LEU A 59 18.83 -24.84 -3.75
C LEU A 59 19.52 -24.77 -5.13
N ASP A 60 18.85 -24.25 -6.17
CA ASP A 60 19.38 -24.30 -7.54
C ASP A 60 19.97 -22.96 -8.05
N ASP A 61 19.52 -21.81 -7.53
CA ASP A 61 20.06 -20.49 -7.88
C ASP A 61 20.50 -19.73 -6.61
N PRO A 62 21.81 -19.44 -6.43
CA PRO A 62 22.31 -18.74 -5.26
C PRO A 62 21.94 -17.25 -5.23
N ARG A 63 21.45 -16.65 -6.32
CA ARG A 63 21.09 -15.22 -6.41
C ARG A 63 19.93 -14.95 -7.39
N PRO A 64 18.71 -15.45 -7.10
CA PRO A 64 17.56 -15.15 -7.95
C PRO A 64 17.28 -13.64 -7.93
N ASP A 65 16.96 -13.08 -9.11
CA ASP A 65 16.40 -11.72 -9.16
C ASP A 65 14.93 -11.77 -8.75
N LEU A 66 14.65 -11.29 -7.54
CA LEU A 66 13.30 -11.24 -6.98
C LEU A 66 12.66 -9.87 -7.18
N SER A 67 13.31 -8.93 -7.86
CA SER A 67 12.84 -7.54 -7.96
C SER A 67 11.54 -7.46 -8.75
N LEU A 68 10.48 -6.91 -8.15
CA LEU A 68 9.21 -6.62 -8.84
C LEU A 68 9.11 -5.17 -9.29
N ALA A 69 9.96 -4.31 -8.75
CA ALA A 69 10.01 -2.90 -9.08
C ALA A 69 11.42 -2.33 -8.88
N ILE A 70 11.71 -1.29 -9.65
CA ILE A 70 12.87 -0.43 -9.51
C ILE A 70 12.41 1.00 -9.23
N ASP A 71 13.29 1.81 -8.66
CA ASP A 71 12.94 3.16 -8.23
C ASP A 71 12.39 4.03 -9.37
N VAL A 72 12.98 3.91 -10.56
CA VAL A 72 12.52 4.63 -11.76
C VAL A 72 11.08 4.28 -12.14
N SER A 73 10.64 3.03 -11.99
CA SER A 73 9.27 2.63 -12.33
C SER A 73 8.22 3.30 -11.45
N TYR A 74 8.54 3.57 -10.17
CA TYR A 74 7.63 4.31 -9.30
C TYR A 74 7.58 5.79 -9.66
N ARG A 75 8.73 6.39 -9.98
CA ARG A 75 8.80 7.79 -10.41
C ARG A 75 8.00 8.03 -11.68
N GLU A 76 8.11 7.13 -12.67
CA GLU A 76 7.35 7.18 -13.92
C GLU A 76 5.84 7.01 -13.67
N ALA A 77 5.45 6.21 -12.67
CA ALA A 77 4.06 6.07 -12.24
C ALA A 77 3.56 7.23 -11.35
N GLY A 78 4.40 8.24 -11.06
CA GLY A 78 4.07 9.35 -10.18
C GLY A 78 3.83 8.92 -8.72
N VAL A 79 4.51 7.86 -8.28
CA VAL A 79 4.42 7.30 -6.94
C VAL A 79 5.68 7.63 -6.15
N THR A 80 5.50 8.10 -4.92
CA THR A 80 6.61 8.31 -3.97
C THR A 80 6.72 7.12 -3.04
N VAL A 81 7.84 6.40 -3.05
CA VAL A 81 8.12 5.36 -2.04
C VAL A 81 8.97 5.96 -0.94
N VAL A 82 8.49 5.92 0.31
CA VAL A 82 9.25 6.47 1.43
C VAL A 82 10.37 5.53 1.83
N GLN A 83 11.60 6.01 1.70
CA GLN A 83 12.81 5.27 2.08
C GLN A 83 13.52 5.86 3.31
N ASP A 84 12.97 6.91 3.93
CA ASP A 84 13.52 7.51 5.14
C ASP A 84 13.49 6.51 6.32
N PRO A 85 14.65 6.09 6.87
CA PRO A 85 14.71 5.17 8.00
C PRO A 85 13.94 5.64 9.24
N ALA A 86 13.89 6.94 9.49
CA ALA A 86 13.18 7.51 10.63
C ALA A 86 11.66 7.37 10.46
N ILE A 87 11.15 7.51 9.23
CA ILE A 87 9.73 7.28 8.94
C ILE A 87 9.41 5.78 8.97
N ARG A 88 10.28 4.92 8.40
CA ARG A 88 10.09 3.45 8.46
C ARG A 88 9.99 2.93 9.89
N THR A 89 10.82 3.44 10.81
CA THR A 89 10.80 3.02 12.22
C THR A 89 9.47 3.35 12.92
N ARG A 90 8.71 4.33 12.41
CA ARG A 90 7.36 4.68 12.88
C ARG A 90 6.28 3.79 12.28
N LEU A 91 6.54 3.15 11.14
CA LEU A 91 5.67 2.16 10.51
C LEU A 91 5.94 0.80 11.12
N ARG A 92 5.45 0.61 12.35
CA ARG A 92 5.34 -0.73 12.92
C ARG A 92 3.93 -1.21 12.63
N THR A 93 3.82 -2.21 11.76
CA THR A 93 2.56 -2.94 11.65
C THR A 93 2.24 -3.46 13.05
N PHE A 94 1.06 -3.14 13.59
CA PHE A 94 0.54 -3.75 14.80
C PHE A 94 0.29 -5.24 14.54
N VAL A 95 1.35 -6.02 14.32
CA VAL A 95 1.28 -7.47 14.25
C VAL A 95 1.52 -7.95 15.67
N ASN A 96 0.41 -8.32 16.31
CA ASN A 96 0.30 -8.93 17.64
C ASN A 96 0.33 -7.97 18.85
N SER A 97 -0.50 -6.93 18.86
CA SER A 97 -1.10 -6.55 20.15
C SER A 97 -2.37 -7.37 20.35
N ASP A 98 -2.49 -8.08 21.46
CA ASP A 98 -3.77 -8.70 21.87
C ASP A 98 -4.86 -7.64 22.16
N ALA A 99 -4.45 -6.37 22.26
CA ALA A 99 -5.35 -5.23 22.34
C ALA A 99 -6.14 -5.09 21.02
N ARG A 100 -7.41 -5.49 21.07
CA ARG A 100 -8.41 -5.12 20.07
C ARG A 100 -8.80 -3.66 20.30
N GLU A 101 -8.85 -2.86 19.24
CA GLU A 101 -9.42 -1.52 19.32
C GLU A 101 -10.94 -1.59 19.51
N ASP A 102 -11.45 -0.84 20.48
CA ASP A 102 -12.88 -0.65 20.72
C ASP A 102 -13.47 0.20 19.57
N GLY A 103 -13.89 -0.46 18.49
CA GLY A 103 -14.53 0.21 17.35
C GLY A 103 -14.49 -0.55 16.03
N VAL A 104 -13.60 -1.54 15.89
CA VAL A 104 -13.53 -2.39 14.70
C VAL A 104 -14.31 -3.67 14.94
N GLN A 105 -15.46 -3.82 14.28
CA GLN A 105 -16.14 -5.10 14.20
C GLN A 105 -15.40 -5.99 13.21
N TRP A 106 -15.07 -7.22 13.61
CA TRP A 106 -14.34 -8.17 12.78
C TRP A 106 -15.28 -9.29 12.32
N VAL A 107 -15.16 -9.70 11.06
CA VAL A 107 -15.93 -10.79 10.45
C VAL A 107 -14.96 -11.83 9.92
N ASP A 108 -15.26 -13.10 10.14
CA ASP A 108 -14.59 -14.21 9.45
C ASP A 108 -15.27 -14.40 8.09
N GLU A 109 -14.51 -14.24 7.00
CA GLU A 109 -14.95 -14.58 5.66
C GLU A 109 -13.96 -15.55 5.02
N ARG A 110 -14.42 -16.77 4.76
CA ARG A 110 -13.61 -17.85 4.18
C ARG A 110 -12.32 -18.14 4.98
N GLY A 111 -12.37 -18.01 6.31
CA GLY A 111 -11.21 -18.23 7.19
C GLY A 111 -10.21 -17.07 7.21
N GLN A 112 -10.56 -15.92 6.63
CA GLN A 112 -9.81 -14.67 6.78
C GLN A 112 -10.57 -13.71 7.68
N ILE A 113 -9.87 -13.17 8.68
CA ILE A 113 -10.39 -12.12 9.56
C ILE A 113 -10.28 -10.80 8.80
N ARG A 114 -11.42 -10.12 8.60
CA ARG A 114 -11.48 -8.78 8.02
C ARG A 114 -12.34 -7.85 8.85
N PRO A 115 -12.18 -6.52 8.74
CA PRO A 115 -13.16 -5.58 9.26
C PRO A 115 -14.52 -5.82 8.61
N ALA A 116 -15.58 -5.68 9.39
CA ALA A 116 -16.95 -5.65 8.88
C ALA A 116 -17.11 -4.46 7.93
N ASP A 117 -17.94 -4.63 6.90
CA ASP A 117 -18.28 -3.53 6.01
C ASP A 117 -18.99 -2.44 6.82
N ASN A 118 -18.35 -1.28 6.94
CA ASN A 118 -18.95 -0.13 7.61
C ASN A 118 -19.70 0.68 6.53
N PRO A 119 -21.05 0.73 6.52
CA PRO A 119 -21.82 1.35 5.43
C PRO A 119 -21.57 2.86 5.26
N HIS A 120 -20.84 3.49 6.18
CA HIS A 120 -20.45 4.90 6.11
C HIS A 120 -19.08 5.15 5.46
N LEU A 121 -18.28 4.10 5.20
CA LEU A 121 -17.02 4.20 4.46
C LEU A 121 -17.28 3.73 3.04
N TYR A 122 -17.73 4.65 2.18
CA TYR A 122 -17.81 4.37 0.75
C TYR A 122 -16.40 4.12 0.22
N PRO A 123 -16.06 2.90 -0.26
CA PRO A 123 -14.79 2.68 -0.92
C PRO A 123 -14.76 3.58 -2.16
N LEU A 124 -13.68 4.34 -2.33
CA LEU A 124 -13.43 5.00 -3.61
C LEU A 124 -13.40 3.90 -4.67
N PRO A 125 -14.12 4.04 -5.80
CA PRO A 125 -14.16 3.01 -6.83
C PRO A 125 -12.73 2.78 -7.35
N LEU A 126 -12.14 1.66 -6.93
CA LEU A 126 -10.89 1.14 -7.48
C LEU A 126 -11.23 0.43 -8.79
N GLY A 127 -11.42 1.21 -9.86
CA GLY A 127 -11.39 0.79 -11.26
C GLY A 127 -12.29 -0.39 -11.68
N GLY A 128 -13.43 -0.07 -12.29
CA GLY A 128 -14.07 -0.83 -13.38
C GLY A 128 -14.42 0.19 -14.48
N ASP A 129 -14.37 -0.10 -15.78
CA ASP A 129 -14.35 -1.39 -16.51
C ASP A 129 -13.13 -1.54 -17.43
#